data_AF-A0A165GBF1-F1
#
_entry.id   AF-A0A165GBF1-F1
#
_cell.length_a   1.000
_cell.length_b   1.000
_cell.length_c   1.000
_cell.angle_alpha   90.00
_cell.angle_beta   90.00
_cell.angle_gamma   90.00
#
_symmetry.space_group_name_H-M   'P 1'
#
loop_
_entity.id
_entity.type
_entity.pdbx_description
1 polymer ?
#
loop_
_entity_poly.entity_id
_entity_poly.type
_entity_poly.pdbx_seq_one_letter_code
_entity_poly.pdbx_strand_id
1 'polypeptide(L)'
;MSKAFAPPATLMAQVAQLPSDSAHPTAFEMYFKMPVYSWIDKHPVERKRFHRGLTEMENCLDRGLLADAVLSDLGPTITLVDVGGGRGGLVMQLLKRYPGWKAVIQDTAEVIAETRQFWQDNMPEGLNEGRVTFLAHSFLEPTPLPPVPDDCPYVFFLKNVLHNWPDDAVKMILNVRAITIA
;
A
#
# COMPACT_ATOMS: atom_id res chain seq x y z
N MET A 1 -16.22 25.84 -16.57
CA MET A 1 -15.58 27.01 -15.94
C MET A 1 -14.68 26.50 -14.83
N SER A 2 -13.36 26.58 -15.02
CA SER A 2 -12.37 26.20 -14.01
C SER A 2 -12.51 27.15 -12.82
N LYS A 3 -12.80 26.62 -11.62
CA LYS A 3 -12.65 27.40 -10.40
C LYS A 3 -11.14 27.62 -10.24
N ALA A 4 -10.69 28.85 -10.49
CA ALA A 4 -9.30 29.20 -10.26
C ALA A 4 -8.97 28.94 -8.78
N PHE A 5 -8.08 27.98 -8.53
CA PHE A 5 -7.51 27.80 -7.20
C PHE A 5 -6.73 29.07 -6.85
N ALA A 6 -6.90 29.58 -5.62
CA ALA A 6 -6.07 30.67 -5.13
C ALA A 6 -4.58 30.25 -5.20
N PRO A 7 -3.61 31.14 -5.45
CA PRO A 7 -2.20 30.76 -5.52
C PRO A 7 -1.76 30.01 -4.25
N PRO A 8 -0.95 28.93 -4.32
CA PRO A 8 -0.57 28.12 -3.15
C PRO A 8 0.05 28.95 -2.00
N ALA A 9 0.78 30.01 -2.36
CA ALA A 9 1.40 30.94 -1.41
C ALA A 9 0.39 31.63 -0.47
N THR A 10 -0.88 31.77 -0.89
CA THR A 10 -1.93 32.43 -0.09
C THR A 10 -2.35 31.63 1.15
N LEU A 11 -2.02 30.33 1.23
CA LEU A 11 -2.34 29.48 2.38
C LEU A 11 -1.19 29.31 3.36
N MET A 12 0.03 29.76 3.03
CA MET A 12 1.24 29.44 3.80
C MET A 12 1.18 29.92 5.25
N ALA A 13 0.69 31.15 5.47
CA ALA A 13 0.55 31.71 6.81
C ALA A 13 -0.47 30.93 7.66
N GLN A 14 -1.51 30.38 7.04
CA GLN A 14 -2.53 29.59 7.73
C GLN A 14 -2.01 28.18 8.04
N VAL A 15 -1.37 27.52 7.06
CA VAL A 15 -0.78 26.18 7.20
C VAL A 15 0.28 26.16 8.29
N ALA A 16 1.15 27.18 8.35
CA ALA A 16 2.24 27.25 9.33
C ALA A 16 1.76 27.34 10.79
N GLN A 17 0.49 27.67 11.02
CA GLN A 17 -0.10 27.77 12.36
C GLN A 17 -0.87 26.52 12.77
N LEU A 18 -1.09 25.57 11.85
CA LEU A 18 -1.79 24.34 12.17
C LEU A 18 -0.80 23.31 12.74
N PRO A 19 -1.17 22.63 13.84
CA PRO A 19 -0.39 21.50 14.32
C PRO A 19 -0.44 20.36 13.29
N SER A 20 0.63 19.58 13.23
CA SER A 20 0.68 18.35 12.43
C SER A 20 0.00 17.23 13.20
N ASP A 21 -1.33 17.17 13.19
CA ASP A 21 -2.14 16.16 13.88
C ASP A 21 -3.32 15.66 13.02
N SER A 22 -4.07 14.70 13.56
CA SER A 22 -5.24 14.09 12.91
C SER A 22 -6.48 15.00 12.84
N ALA A 23 -6.51 16.09 13.62
CA ALA A 23 -7.69 16.92 13.81
C ALA A 23 -7.78 18.08 12.81
N HIS A 24 -6.68 18.38 12.12
CA HIS A 24 -6.58 19.51 11.22
C HIS A 24 -6.32 19.07 9.77
N PRO A 25 -6.83 19.82 8.77
CA PRO A 25 -6.58 19.51 7.38
C PRO A 25 -5.11 19.75 7.01
N THR A 26 -4.57 18.89 6.18
CA THR A 26 -3.25 19.09 5.56
C THR A 26 -3.25 20.31 4.65
N ALA A 27 -2.06 20.87 4.37
CA ALA A 27 -1.90 21.93 3.37
C ALA A 27 -2.51 21.56 2.01
N PHE A 28 -2.39 20.28 1.64
CA PHE A 28 -2.97 19.74 0.41
C PHE A 28 -4.51 19.84 0.44
N GLU A 29 -5.14 19.37 1.52
CA GLU A 29 -6.59 19.42 1.69
C GLU A 29 -7.12 20.83 1.73
N MET A 30 -6.41 21.74 2.39
CA MET A 30 -6.78 23.15 2.42
C MET A 30 -6.78 23.78 1.02
N TYR A 31 -5.84 23.40 0.16
CA TYR A 31 -5.73 23.93 -1.20
C TYR A 31 -6.73 23.26 -2.15
N PHE A 32 -6.66 21.93 -2.27
CA PHE A 32 -7.46 21.15 -3.23
C PHE A 32 -8.88 20.86 -2.75
N LYS A 33 -9.20 21.19 -1.49
CA LYS A 33 -10.50 20.96 -0.84
C LYS A 33 -10.90 19.49 -0.81
N MET A 34 -9.91 18.60 -0.79
CA MET A 34 -10.08 17.15 -0.70
C MET A 34 -8.78 16.45 -0.29
N PRO A 35 -8.86 15.23 0.30
CA PRO A 35 -7.69 14.43 0.66
C PRO A 35 -6.81 14.08 -0.53
N VAL A 36 -5.51 13.91 -0.30
CA VAL A 36 -4.50 13.67 -1.34
C VAL A 36 -4.80 12.43 -2.19
N TYR A 37 -5.15 11.30 -1.57
CA TYR A 37 -5.44 10.06 -2.30
C TYR A 37 -6.72 10.18 -3.12
N SER A 38 -7.79 10.75 -2.55
CA SER A 38 -9.03 11.03 -3.29
C SER A 38 -8.81 12.00 -4.45
N TRP A 39 -7.86 12.92 -4.33
CA TRP A 39 -7.46 13.80 -5.43
C TRP A 39 -6.72 13.02 -6.51
N ILE A 40 -5.72 12.23 -6.14
CA ILE A 40 -4.95 11.38 -7.07
C ILE A 40 -5.87 10.48 -7.89
N ASP A 41 -6.88 9.85 -7.26
CA ASP A 41 -7.84 8.96 -7.94
C ASP A 41 -8.62 9.67 -9.05
N LYS A 42 -8.93 10.97 -8.87
CA LYS A 42 -9.62 11.80 -9.86
C LYS A 42 -8.69 12.40 -10.92
N HIS A 43 -7.38 12.22 -10.79
CA HIS A 43 -6.35 12.84 -11.62
C HIS A 43 -5.43 11.76 -12.23
N PRO A 44 -5.88 11.07 -13.29
CA PRO A 44 -5.20 9.87 -13.80
C PRO A 44 -3.77 10.12 -14.32
N VAL A 45 -3.46 11.32 -14.80
CA VAL A 45 -2.09 11.69 -15.21
C VAL A 45 -1.16 11.71 -13.98
N GLU A 46 -1.63 12.31 -12.90
CA GLU A 46 -0.94 12.44 -11.63
C GLU A 46 -0.86 11.09 -10.91
N ARG A 47 -1.92 10.27 -10.95
CA ARG A 47 -1.89 8.88 -10.49
C ARG A 47 -0.79 8.09 -11.18
N LYS A 48 -0.71 8.17 -12.51
CA LYS A 48 0.36 7.50 -13.28
C LYS A 48 1.76 8.02 -12.91
N ARG A 49 1.90 9.31 -12.59
CA ARG A 49 3.17 9.88 -12.11
C ARG A 49 3.52 9.41 -10.71
N PHE A 50 2.54 9.41 -9.81
CA PHE A 50 2.67 8.95 -8.43
C PHE A 50 3.11 7.49 -8.36
N HIS A 51 2.40 6.58 -9.05
CA HIS A 51 2.79 5.16 -9.09
C HIS A 51 4.16 4.92 -9.70
N ARG A 52 4.56 5.71 -10.71
CA ARG A 52 5.90 5.62 -11.28
C ARG A 52 6.95 6.06 -10.27
N GLY A 53 6.73 7.17 -9.58
CA GLY A 53 7.62 7.66 -8.53
C GLY A 53 7.78 6.65 -7.39
N LEU A 54 6.67 6.04 -6.95
CA LEU A 54 6.71 4.95 -5.98
C LEU A 54 7.57 3.79 -6.48
N THR A 55 7.30 3.25 -7.68
CA THR A 55 8.07 2.11 -8.20
C THR A 55 9.56 2.38 -8.36
N GLU A 56 9.97 3.59 -8.77
CA GLU A 56 11.41 3.89 -8.83
C GLU A 56 12.04 3.98 -7.43
N MET A 57 11.32 4.52 -6.45
CA MET A 57 11.75 4.50 -5.06
C MET A 57 11.89 3.06 -4.54
N GLU A 58 10.93 2.19 -4.86
CA GLU A 58 10.99 0.76 -4.53
C GLU A 58 12.20 0.07 -5.17
N ASN A 59 12.43 0.28 -6.47
CA ASN A 59 13.58 -0.28 -7.17
C ASN A 59 14.93 0.10 -6.53
N CYS A 60 15.01 1.30 -5.94
CA CYS A 60 16.21 1.78 -5.25
C CYS A 60 16.36 1.16 -3.86
N LEU A 61 15.26 1.02 -3.10
CA LEU A 61 15.29 0.62 -1.68
C LEU A 61 15.16 -0.89 -1.47
N ASP A 62 14.41 -1.58 -2.33
CA ASP A 62 14.07 -3.00 -2.17
C ASP A 62 15.32 -3.89 -2.21
N ARG A 63 16.37 -3.49 -2.95
CA ARG A 63 17.64 -4.25 -2.99
C ARG A 63 18.31 -4.31 -1.61
N GLY A 64 18.31 -3.20 -0.88
CA GLY A 64 18.86 -3.14 0.48
C GLY A 64 18.01 -3.98 1.43
N LEU A 65 16.68 -3.82 1.37
CA LEU A 65 15.76 -4.61 2.18
C LEU A 65 15.95 -6.12 1.97
N LEU A 66 16.03 -6.58 0.72
CA LEU A 66 16.21 -8.00 0.40
C LEU A 66 17.59 -8.54 0.78
N ALA A 67 18.61 -7.67 0.89
CA ALA A 67 19.95 -8.04 1.31
C ALA A 67 20.07 -8.11 2.85
N ASP A 68 19.42 -7.19 3.55
CA ASP A 68 19.59 -7.02 5.01
C ASP A 68 18.54 -7.78 5.83
N ALA A 69 17.32 -7.95 5.31
CA ALA A 69 16.25 -8.61 6.05
C ALA A 69 16.37 -10.14 5.98
N VAL A 70 16.55 -10.78 7.13
CA VAL A 70 16.54 -12.25 7.28
C VAL A 70 15.09 -12.75 7.30
N LEU A 71 14.44 -12.72 6.13
CA LEU A 71 13.04 -13.12 6.01
C LEU A 71 12.83 -14.63 5.95
N SER A 72 13.91 -15.41 5.83
CA SER A 72 13.86 -16.88 5.85
C SER A 72 13.33 -17.45 7.16
N ASP A 73 13.45 -16.71 8.26
CA ASP A 73 13.03 -17.14 9.58
C ASP A 73 11.49 -17.17 9.72
N LEU A 74 10.77 -16.56 8.78
CA LEU A 74 9.31 -16.66 8.67
C LEU A 74 8.82 -18.07 8.26
N GLY A 75 9.74 -18.92 7.79
CA GLY A 75 9.46 -20.30 7.44
C GLY A 75 9.33 -20.56 5.93
N PRO A 76 9.27 -21.85 5.54
CA PRO A 76 9.25 -22.25 4.14
C PRO A 76 7.92 -21.94 3.44
N THR A 77 6.83 -21.84 4.20
CA THR A 77 5.46 -21.67 3.73
C THR A 77 4.76 -20.61 4.56
N ILE A 78 4.39 -19.51 3.91
CA ILE A 78 3.57 -18.43 4.50
C ILE A 78 2.65 -17.84 3.44
N THR A 79 1.64 -17.09 3.90
CA THR A 79 0.91 -16.16 3.05
C THR A 79 1.24 -14.72 3.45
N LEU A 80 2.02 -14.03 2.62
CA LEU A 80 2.36 -12.62 2.82
C LEU A 80 1.15 -11.74 2.47
N VAL A 81 0.70 -10.93 3.41
CA VAL A 81 -0.37 -9.95 3.17
C VAL A 81 0.29 -8.57 3.06
N ASP A 82 0.51 -8.11 1.83
CA ASP A 82 1.11 -6.80 1.56
C ASP A 82 0.00 -5.75 1.51
N VAL A 83 -0.03 -4.88 2.51
CA VAL A 83 -1.15 -3.96 2.69
C VAL A 83 -0.79 -2.54 2.34
N GLY A 84 -1.58 -1.95 1.44
CA GLY A 84 -1.17 -0.77 0.69
C GLY A 84 0.00 -1.10 -0.25
N GLY A 85 0.01 -2.33 -0.78
CA GLY A 85 1.14 -2.89 -1.54
C GLY A 85 1.32 -2.29 -2.93
N GLY A 86 0.42 -1.39 -3.35
CA GLY A 86 0.45 -0.80 -4.68
C GLY A 86 0.36 -1.87 -5.76
N ARG A 87 1.34 -1.86 -6.67
CA ARG A 87 1.44 -2.87 -7.74
C ARG A 87 2.16 -4.15 -7.31
N GLY A 88 2.67 -4.24 -6.07
CA GLY A 88 3.32 -5.43 -5.52
C GLY A 88 4.70 -5.74 -6.11
N GLY A 89 5.49 -4.72 -6.46
CA GLY A 89 6.82 -4.90 -7.05
C GLY A 89 7.80 -5.66 -6.14
N LEU A 90 7.80 -5.35 -4.84
CA LEU A 90 8.58 -6.08 -3.85
C LEU A 90 8.07 -7.52 -3.64
N VAL A 91 6.74 -7.69 -3.56
CA VAL A 91 6.11 -9.02 -3.42
C VAL A 91 6.54 -9.94 -4.55
N MET A 92 6.60 -9.43 -5.78
CA MET A 92 7.07 -10.19 -6.93
C MET A 92 8.52 -10.69 -6.75
N GLN A 93 9.41 -9.84 -6.21
CA GLN A 93 10.79 -10.23 -5.90
C GLN A 93 10.85 -11.27 -4.78
N LEU A 94 10.01 -11.13 -3.75
CA LEU A 94 9.90 -12.08 -2.64
C LEU A 94 9.40 -13.45 -3.11
N LEU A 95 8.36 -13.51 -3.95
CA LEU A 95 7.83 -14.77 -4.47
C LEU A 95 8.81 -15.51 -5.39
N LYS A 96 9.68 -14.77 -6.09
CA LYS A 96 10.81 -15.34 -6.84
C LYS A 96 11.88 -15.91 -5.91
N ARG A 97 12.15 -15.25 -4.78
CA ARG A 97 13.14 -15.69 -3.79
C ARG A 97 12.68 -16.87 -2.94
N TYR A 98 11.39 -16.93 -2.63
CA TYR A 98 10.77 -17.92 -1.75
C TYR A 98 9.64 -18.68 -2.48
N PRO A 99 9.94 -19.80 -3.16
CA PRO A 99 8.97 -20.54 -3.97
C PRO A 99 7.77 -21.11 -3.18
N GLY A 100 7.92 -21.38 -1.89
CA GLY A 100 6.85 -21.89 -1.03
C GLY A 100 5.88 -20.81 -0.53
N TRP A 101 6.18 -19.54 -0.77
CA TRP A 101 5.34 -18.44 -0.30
C TRP A 101 4.19 -18.14 -1.26
N LYS A 102 3.08 -17.68 -0.69
CA LYS A 102 1.97 -17.05 -1.40
C LYS A 102 1.83 -15.60 -0.95
N ALA A 103 1.08 -14.80 -1.71
CA ALA A 103 0.81 -13.43 -1.35
C ALA A 103 -0.63 -13.00 -1.62
N VAL A 104 -1.12 -12.09 -0.79
CA VAL A 104 -2.32 -11.29 -1.00
C VAL A 104 -1.87 -9.83 -1.04
N ILE A 105 -2.10 -9.14 -2.16
CA ILE A 105 -1.85 -7.70 -2.26
C ILE A 105 -3.18 -6.98 -2.03
N GLN A 106 -3.20 -6.13 -1.01
CA GLN A 106 -4.33 -5.28 -0.66
C GLN A 106 -4.05 -3.84 -1.03
N ASP A 107 -4.96 -3.23 -1.79
CA ASP A 107 -4.95 -1.81 -2.11
C ASP A 107 -6.35 -1.35 -2.52
N THR A 108 -6.51 -0.08 -2.91
CA THR A 108 -7.79 0.43 -3.43
C THR A 108 -8.20 -0.27 -4.72
N ALA A 109 -9.49 -0.25 -5.04
CA ALA A 109 -10.02 -0.91 -6.24
C ALA A 109 -9.36 -0.39 -7.53
N GLU A 110 -9.09 0.91 -7.57
CA GLU A 110 -8.43 1.62 -8.66
C GLU A 110 -7.00 1.10 -8.88
N VAL A 111 -6.24 0.89 -7.81
CA VAL A 111 -4.87 0.38 -7.87
C VAL A 111 -4.85 -1.10 -8.23
N ILE A 112 -5.74 -1.90 -7.65
CA ILE A 112 -5.85 -3.33 -7.95
C ILE A 112 -6.21 -3.57 -9.42
N ALA A 113 -7.07 -2.74 -10.01
CA ALA A 113 -7.42 -2.82 -11.43
C ALA A 113 -6.17 -2.69 -12.35
N GLU A 114 -5.23 -1.81 -12.00
CA GLU A 114 -3.97 -1.63 -12.74
C GLU A 114 -2.92 -2.71 -12.42
N THR A 115 -2.99 -3.30 -11.23
CA THR A 115 -2.01 -4.27 -10.73
C THR A 115 -2.06 -5.60 -11.49
N ARG A 116 -3.26 -6.07 -11.86
CA ARG A 116 -3.39 -7.35 -12.58
C ARG A 116 -2.62 -7.35 -13.91
N GLN A 117 -2.71 -6.28 -14.69
CA GLN A 117 -1.98 -6.17 -15.96
C GLN A 117 -0.47 -6.13 -15.71
N PHE A 118 -0.03 -5.36 -14.70
CA PHE A 118 1.38 -5.31 -14.33
C PHE A 118 1.94 -6.71 -13.99
N TRP A 119 1.19 -7.54 -13.26
CA TRP A 119 1.60 -8.91 -12.96
C TRP A 119 1.57 -9.83 -14.17
N GLN A 120 0.58 -9.69 -15.05
CA GLN A 120 0.51 -10.45 -16.31
C GLN A 120 1.76 -10.21 -17.18
N ASP A 121 2.25 -8.97 -17.21
CA ASP A 121 3.39 -8.57 -18.03
C ASP A 121 4.75 -8.97 -17.43
N ASN A 122 4.84 -9.15 -16.11
CA ASN A 122 6.13 -9.29 -15.39
C ASN A 122 6.33 -10.63 -14.64
N MET A 123 5.25 -11.31 -14.25
CA MET A 123 5.28 -12.61 -13.55
C MET A 123 3.95 -13.39 -13.75
N PRO A 124 3.57 -13.74 -15.00
CA PRO A 124 2.31 -14.43 -15.29
C PRO A 124 2.18 -15.79 -14.60
N GLU A 125 3.30 -16.48 -14.35
CA GLU A 125 3.33 -17.74 -13.61
C GLU A 125 2.79 -17.60 -12.18
N GLY A 126 3.05 -16.47 -11.51
CA GLY A 126 2.53 -16.22 -10.16
C GLY A 126 1.00 -16.15 -10.13
N LEU A 127 0.38 -15.67 -11.21
CA LEU A 127 -1.08 -15.66 -11.40
C LEU A 127 -1.61 -17.05 -11.72
N ASN A 128 -0.97 -17.73 -12.67
CA ASN A 128 -1.40 -19.04 -13.17
C ASN A 128 -1.31 -20.13 -12.09
N GLU A 129 -0.29 -20.06 -11.23
CA GLU A 129 -0.07 -20.98 -10.11
C GLU A 129 -0.88 -20.60 -8.86
N GLY A 130 -1.61 -19.48 -8.87
CA GLY A 130 -2.36 -18.99 -7.71
C GLY A 130 -1.47 -18.60 -6.53
N ARG A 131 -0.22 -18.18 -6.80
CA ARG A 131 0.74 -17.73 -5.79
C ARG A 131 0.51 -16.28 -5.37
N VAL A 132 -0.23 -15.51 -6.16
CA VAL A 132 -0.65 -14.16 -5.82
C VAL A 132 -2.16 -14.01 -5.99
N THR A 133 -2.80 -13.34 -5.05
CA THR A 133 -4.18 -12.86 -5.16
C THR A 133 -4.24 -11.37 -4.91
N PHE A 134 -5.23 -10.72 -5.52
CA PHE A 134 -5.45 -9.29 -5.40
C PHE A 134 -6.76 -9.04 -4.69
N LEU A 135 -6.73 -8.18 -3.68
CA LEU A 135 -7.87 -7.87 -2.85
C LEU A 135 -8.06 -6.34 -2.81
N ALA A 136 -9.07 -5.85 -3.54
CA ALA A 136 -9.50 -4.46 -3.43
C ALA A 136 -10.13 -4.26 -2.05
N HIS A 137 -9.43 -3.55 -1.16
CA HIS A 137 -9.80 -3.45 0.25
C HIS A 137 -9.29 -2.16 0.89
N SER A 138 -10.15 -1.53 1.70
CA SER A 138 -9.71 -0.45 2.58
C SER A 138 -9.08 -1.05 3.82
N PHE A 139 -7.79 -0.84 4.03
CA PHE A 139 -7.09 -1.34 5.22
C PHE A 139 -7.50 -0.67 6.54
N LEU A 140 -8.43 0.29 6.49
CA LEU A 140 -9.11 0.85 7.66
C LEU A 140 -10.31 0.00 8.10
N GLU A 141 -10.71 -0.99 7.30
CA GLU A 141 -11.79 -1.92 7.56
C GLU A 141 -11.25 -3.32 7.86
N PRO A 142 -11.99 -4.13 8.66
CA PRO A 142 -11.65 -5.52 8.94
C PRO A 142 -11.23 -6.30 7.68
N THR A 143 -10.06 -6.92 7.73
CA THR A 143 -9.51 -7.67 6.59
C THR A 143 -10.28 -8.99 6.38
N PRO A 144 -10.92 -9.20 5.21
CA PRO A 144 -11.72 -10.40 4.94
C PRO A 144 -10.85 -11.55 4.43
N LEU A 145 -9.87 -11.99 5.22
CA LEU A 145 -9.01 -13.12 4.86
C LEU A 145 -9.61 -14.45 5.34
N PRO A 146 -9.61 -15.50 4.50
CA PRO A 146 -10.04 -16.83 4.93
C PRO A 146 -9.07 -17.40 5.97
N PRO A 147 -9.47 -18.40 6.78
CA PRO A 147 -8.53 -19.13 7.61
C PRO A 147 -7.43 -19.77 6.75
N VAL A 148 -6.19 -19.75 7.24
CA VAL A 148 -5.08 -20.50 6.66
C VAL A 148 -4.74 -21.70 7.53
N PRO A 149 -4.18 -22.77 6.96
CA PRO A 149 -3.66 -23.89 7.75
C PRO A 149 -2.52 -23.43 8.69
N ASP A 150 -2.34 -24.12 9.81
CA ASP A 150 -1.32 -23.79 10.83
C ASP A 150 0.11 -23.77 10.27
N ASP A 151 0.39 -24.53 9.21
CA ASP A 151 1.69 -24.61 8.53
C ASP A 151 1.90 -23.53 7.44
N CYS A 152 0.93 -22.62 7.26
CA CYS A 152 1.02 -21.52 6.29
C CYS A 152 0.43 -20.22 6.88
N PRO A 153 1.05 -19.66 7.93
CA PRO A 153 0.51 -18.50 8.63
C PRO A 153 0.48 -17.25 7.75
N TYR A 154 -0.39 -16.30 8.13
CA TYR A 154 -0.37 -14.96 7.56
C TYR A 154 0.77 -14.14 8.14
N VAL A 155 1.51 -13.45 7.25
CA VAL A 155 2.50 -12.44 7.64
C VAL A 155 2.07 -11.12 7.03
N PHE A 156 1.67 -10.16 7.85
CA PHE A 156 1.27 -8.83 7.38
C PHE A 156 2.48 -7.94 7.20
N PHE A 157 2.58 -7.34 6.01
CA PHE A 157 3.67 -6.45 5.62
C PHE A 157 3.12 -5.07 5.27
N LEU A 158 3.78 -4.03 5.79
CA LEU A 158 3.42 -2.63 5.55
C LEU A 158 4.68 -1.86 5.18
N LYS A 159 4.86 -1.55 3.91
CA LYS A 159 5.97 -0.71 3.43
C LYS A 159 5.43 0.60 2.91
N ASN A 160 5.97 1.71 3.41
CA ASN A 160 5.61 3.06 3.00
C ASN A 160 4.11 3.39 3.16
N VAL A 161 3.44 2.78 4.15
CA VAL A 161 2.03 3.02 4.45
C VAL A 161 1.86 3.86 5.70
N LEU A 162 2.38 3.39 6.85
CA LEU A 162 2.06 3.98 8.15
C LEU A 162 2.41 5.47 8.25
N HIS A 163 3.48 5.93 7.59
CA HIS A 163 3.89 7.34 7.62
C HIS A 163 2.92 8.30 6.90
N ASN A 164 1.97 7.79 6.11
CA ASN A 164 0.97 8.61 5.43
C ASN A 164 -0.24 8.91 6.33
N TRP A 165 -0.33 8.24 7.47
CA TRP A 165 -1.52 8.24 8.31
C TRP A 165 -1.22 8.81 9.69
N PRO A 166 -2.18 9.54 10.29
CA PRO A 166 -2.06 9.95 11.68
C PRO A 166 -2.15 8.74 12.63
N ASP A 167 -1.68 8.91 13.86
CA ASP A 167 -1.60 7.85 14.89
C ASP A 167 -2.90 7.07 15.09
N ASP A 168 -4.06 7.72 15.08
CA ASP A 168 -5.34 7.01 15.29
C ASP A 168 -5.69 6.08 14.12
N ALA A 169 -5.39 6.51 12.89
CA ALA A 169 -5.51 5.65 11.72
C ALA A 169 -4.47 4.51 11.76
N VAL A 170 -3.24 4.79 12.19
CA VAL A 170 -2.21 3.74 12.39
C VAL A 170 -2.68 2.69 13.39
N LYS A 171 -3.27 3.09 14.52
CA LYS A 171 -3.85 2.15 15.49
C LYS A 171 -4.93 1.27 14.85
N MET A 172 -5.83 1.85 14.05
CA MET A 172 -6.84 1.08 13.33
C MET A 172 -6.21 0.07 12.36
N ILE A 173 -5.26 0.53 11.55
CA ILE A 173 -4.53 -0.29 10.57
C ILE A 173 -3.88 -1.52 11.23
N LEU A 174 -3.28 -1.33 12.41
CA LEU A 174 -2.61 -2.40 13.16
C LEU A 174 -3.61 -3.31 13.89
N ASN A 175 -4.63 -2.74 14.53
CA ASN A 175 -5.63 -3.49 15.31
C ASN A 175 -6.44 -4.46 14.45
N VAL A 176 -6.78 -4.06 13.22
CA VAL A 176 -7.55 -4.87 12.27
C VAL A 176 -6.84 -6.18 11.89
N ARG A 177 -5.53 -6.29 12.15
CA ARG A 177 -4.69 -7.42 11.72
C ARG A 177 -4.16 -8.24 12.88
N ALA A 178 -4.45 -7.82 14.11
CA ALA A 178 -4.12 -8.54 15.34
C ALA A 178 -5.18 -9.61 15.69
N ILE A 179 -6.18 -9.86 14.84
CA ILE A 179 -7.17 -10.93 15.05
C ILE A 179 -6.49 -12.28 14.83
N THR A 180 -5.76 -12.70 15.85
CA THR A 180 -5.42 -14.09 16.12
C THR A 180 -6.75 -14.75 16.46
N ILE A 181 -7.22 -15.64 15.57
CA ILE A 181 -8.35 -16.50 15.89
C ILE A 181 -7.87 -17.43 17.00
N ALA A 182 -8.54 -17.37 18.15
CA ALA A 182 -8.35 -18.25 19.29
C ALA A 182 -8.75 -19.69 18.94
#